data_AF-A0A2I3LE04-F1
#
_entry.id   AF-A0A2I3LE04-F1
#
_cell.length_a   1.000
_cell.length_b   1.000
_cell.length_c   1.000
_cell.angle_alpha   90.00
_cell.angle_beta   90.00
_cell.angle_gamma   90.00
#
_symmetry.space_group_name_H-M   'P 1'
#
loop_
_entity.id
_entity.type
_entity.pdbx_description
1 polymer ?
#
loop_
_entity_poly.entity_id
_entity_poly.type
_entity_poly.pdbx_seq_one_letter_code
_entity_poly.pdbx_strand_id
1 'polypeptide(L)'
;MNFQQRLQSLWSLASRPFCPPLLATVSQMQMAVLPCLGLILLLWSQVPGVQGQEFQFGPCQVKGVVPQKLWEAFWAVKDTVQSQDNIRSVRLLQQEVLQNVSQENEMFSIRDSAHRRFLLFRRAFKQLDIEAALTKALGEVDILLTWMQQFYKL
;
A
#
# COMPACT_ATOMS: atom_id res chain seq x y z
N MET A 1 11.87 -30.27 8.61
CA MET A 1 10.88 -31.21 9.21
C MET A 1 9.49 -30.81 8.75
N ASN A 2 8.74 -31.74 8.19
CA ASN A 2 7.57 -31.50 7.35
C ASN A 2 6.27 -31.48 8.18
N PHE A 3 5.33 -30.60 7.84
CA PHE A 3 4.06 -30.34 8.55
C PHE A 3 3.21 -31.61 8.74
N GLN A 4 3.36 -32.59 7.84
CA GLN A 4 2.70 -33.89 7.96
C GLN A 4 3.09 -34.70 9.22
N GLN A 5 4.32 -34.56 9.71
CA GLN A 5 4.76 -35.31 10.91
C GLN A 5 4.11 -34.76 12.20
N ARG A 6 3.80 -33.45 12.26
CA ARG A 6 3.07 -32.86 13.39
C ARG A 6 1.61 -33.26 13.43
N LEU A 7 0.98 -33.46 12.27
CA LEU A 7 -0.41 -33.94 12.21
C LEU A 7 -0.49 -35.38 12.72
N GLN A 8 0.42 -36.26 12.30
CA GLN A 8 0.39 -37.68 12.72
C GLN A 8 0.59 -37.88 14.23
N SER A 9 1.37 -37.03 14.91
CA SER A 9 1.53 -37.13 16.37
C SER A 9 0.30 -36.68 17.17
N LEU A 10 -0.56 -35.84 16.58
CA LEU A 10 -1.81 -35.41 17.20
C LEU A 10 -2.90 -36.48 17.07
N TRP A 11 -2.90 -37.26 15.99
CA TRP A 11 -3.83 -38.38 15.78
C TRP A 11 -3.57 -39.56 16.75
N SER A 12 -2.32 -39.78 17.16
CA SER A 12 -1.98 -40.88 18.08
C SER A 12 -2.31 -40.59 19.55
N LEU A 13 -2.48 -39.32 19.94
CA LEU A 13 -2.91 -38.91 21.28
C LEU A 13 -4.43 -38.98 21.48
N ALA A 14 -5.21 -38.91 20.41
CA ALA A 14 -6.68 -38.98 20.47
C ALA A 14 -7.23 -40.43 20.56
N SER A 15 -6.37 -41.44 20.45
CA SER A 15 -6.78 -42.85 20.31
C SER A 15 -6.51 -43.71 21.56
N ARG A 16 -6.75 -43.17 22.76
CA ARG A 16 -6.76 -43.98 24.00
C ARG A 16 -8.21 -44.22 24.46
N PRO A 17 -8.63 -45.48 24.66
CA PRO A 17 -9.96 -45.78 25.19
C PRO A 17 -9.91 -45.77 26.72
N PHE A 18 -10.65 -44.85 27.37
CA PHE A 18 -10.98 -45.01 28.79
C PHE A 18 -12.41 -44.49 29.08
N CYS A 19 -13.22 -45.45 29.52
CA CYS A 19 -14.60 -45.50 30.03
C CYS A 19 -15.50 -44.23 30.11
N PRO A 20 -16.78 -44.33 29.68
CA PRO A 20 -17.88 -43.46 30.12
C PRO A 20 -18.43 -43.95 31.47
N PRO A 21 -18.94 -43.06 32.36
CA PRO A 21 -20.35 -42.68 32.26
C PRO A 21 -20.64 -41.26 32.81
N LEU A 22 -20.35 -40.20 32.07
CA LEU A 22 -20.72 -38.83 32.49
C LEU A 22 -21.10 -37.90 31.33
N LEU A 23 -21.55 -38.46 30.20
CA LEU A 23 -21.76 -37.70 28.96
C LEU A 23 -23.21 -37.70 28.45
N ALA A 24 -24.19 -37.93 29.33
CA ALA A 24 -25.61 -37.88 28.95
C ALA A 24 -26.21 -36.46 28.92
N THR A 25 -25.48 -35.41 29.34
CA THR A 25 -26.03 -34.04 29.43
C THR A 25 -25.10 -32.96 28.86
N VAL A 26 -24.20 -33.31 27.94
CA VAL A 26 -23.41 -32.32 27.16
C VAL A 26 -23.72 -32.41 25.65
N SER A 27 -24.52 -33.39 25.24
CA SER A 27 -24.71 -33.74 23.83
C SER A 27 -25.69 -32.85 23.04
N GLN A 28 -26.52 -32.03 23.69
CA GLN A 28 -27.60 -31.33 22.97
C GLN A 28 -27.33 -29.83 22.71
N MET A 29 -26.52 -29.18 23.55
CA MET A 29 -26.14 -27.78 23.36
C MET A 29 -24.92 -27.62 22.43
N GLN A 30 -24.13 -28.68 22.24
CA GLN A 30 -22.90 -28.66 21.45
C GLN A 30 -23.14 -28.83 19.94
N MET A 31 -24.31 -29.36 19.54
CA MET A 31 -24.66 -29.61 18.13
C MET A 31 -25.13 -28.35 17.38
N ALA A 32 -25.37 -27.24 18.08
CA ALA A 32 -25.77 -25.97 17.46
C ALA A 32 -24.64 -24.92 17.44
N VAL A 33 -23.73 -24.93 18.43
CA VAL A 33 -22.65 -23.92 18.53
C VAL A 33 -21.54 -24.14 17.50
N LEU A 34 -21.19 -25.41 17.24
CA LEU A 34 -20.19 -25.81 16.25
C LEU A 34 -20.55 -25.45 14.81
N PRO A 35 -21.75 -25.74 14.29
CA PRO A 35 -22.12 -25.35 12.94
C PRO A 35 -22.21 -23.84 12.79
N CYS A 36 -22.65 -23.09 13.81
CA CYS A 36 -22.67 -21.62 13.76
C CYS A 36 -21.27 -21.02 13.70
N LEU A 37 -20.33 -21.49 14.52
CA LEU A 37 -18.92 -21.07 14.45
C LEU A 37 -18.28 -21.46 13.11
N GLY A 38 -18.58 -22.65 12.60
CA GLY A 38 -18.14 -23.09 11.27
C GLY A 38 -18.69 -22.20 10.16
N LEU A 39 -19.97 -21.82 10.21
CA LEU A 39 -20.60 -20.93 9.25
C LEU A 39 -19.98 -19.52 9.31
N ILE A 40 -19.73 -18.99 10.51
CA ILE A 40 -19.06 -17.71 10.70
C ILE A 40 -17.65 -17.77 10.12
N LEU A 41 -16.85 -18.79 10.43
CA LEU A 41 -15.49 -18.93 9.88
C LEU A 41 -15.49 -19.08 8.35
N LEU A 42 -16.47 -19.80 7.77
CA LEU A 42 -16.66 -19.91 6.32
C LEU A 42 -17.05 -18.56 5.69
N LEU A 43 -17.97 -17.82 6.30
CA LEU A 43 -18.35 -16.46 5.88
C LEU A 43 -17.15 -15.50 5.94
N TRP A 44 -16.28 -15.62 6.95
CA TRP A 44 -15.07 -14.81 7.08
C TRP A 44 -13.98 -15.18 6.07
N SER A 45 -13.87 -16.46 5.66
CA SER A 45 -12.93 -16.89 4.61
C SER A 45 -13.29 -16.38 3.21
N GLN A 46 -14.57 -16.03 3.01
CA GLN A 46 -15.13 -15.60 1.73
C GLN A 46 -15.34 -14.09 1.65
N VAL A 47 -15.00 -13.32 2.68
CA VAL A 47 -14.93 -11.86 2.54
C VAL A 47 -13.84 -11.60 1.51
N PRO A 48 -14.18 -11.14 0.29
CA PRO A 48 -13.18 -10.61 -0.60
C PRO A 48 -12.60 -9.46 0.20
N GLY A 49 -11.37 -9.60 0.69
CA GLY A 49 -10.69 -8.52 1.39
C GLY A 49 -10.87 -7.32 0.48
N VAL A 50 -11.59 -6.31 0.98
CA VAL A 50 -12.02 -5.13 0.21
C VAL A 50 -10.87 -4.83 -0.73
N GLN A 51 -11.08 -5.05 -2.04
CA GLN A 51 -10.12 -4.63 -3.06
C GLN A 51 -10.10 -3.12 -2.90
N GLY A 52 -9.20 -2.71 -2.03
CA GLY A 52 -9.20 -1.40 -1.45
C GLY A 52 -8.42 -0.59 -2.43
N GLN A 53 -9.09 0.39 -3.02
CA GLN A 53 -8.53 1.69 -3.36
C GLN A 53 -7.09 1.87 -2.83
N GLU A 54 -6.13 1.58 -3.70
CA GLU A 54 -4.70 1.54 -3.35
C GLU A 54 -3.85 2.10 -4.48
N PHE A 55 -2.67 2.58 -4.14
CA PHE A 55 -1.63 2.85 -5.13
C PHE A 55 -0.78 1.61 -5.34
N GLN A 56 -0.52 1.27 -6.60
CA GLN A 56 0.36 0.17 -7.01
C GLN A 56 1.60 0.72 -7.72
N PHE A 57 2.71 0.80 -7.00
CA PHE A 57 4.01 1.21 -7.55
C PHE A 57 4.86 -0.03 -7.81
N GLY A 58 4.66 -0.66 -8.97
CA GLY A 58 5.29 -1.95 -9.28
C GLY A 58 4.85 -3.01 -8.26
N PRO A 59 5.78 -3.70 -7.55
CA PRO A 59 5.41 -4.70 -6.54
C PRO A 59 4.90 -4.08 -5.22
N CYS A 60 4.99 -2.76 -5.04
CA CYS A 60 4.59 -2.09 -3.80
C CYS A 60 3.12 -1.67 -3.83
N GLN A 61 2.36 -2.07 -2.82
CA GLN A 61 0.96 -1.67 -2.60
C GLN A 61 0.87 -0.69 -1.43
N VAL A 62 0.19 0.45 -1.64
CA VAL A 62 -0.06 1.46 -0.60
C VAL A 62 -1.57 1.60 -0.39
N LYS A 63 -2.05 1.06 0.72
CA LYS A 63 -3.46 1.06 1.13
C LYS A 63 -3.74 2.19 2.11
N GLY A 64 -5.01 2.58 2.23
CA GLY A 64 -5.46 3.57 3.22
C GLY A 64 -5.18 5.03 2.83
N VAL A 65 -4.77 5.29 1.59
CA VAL A 65 -4.57 6.64 1.06
C VAL A 65 -5.62 6.91 -0.01
N VAL A 66 -6.42 7.96 0.19
CA VAL A 66 -7.46 8.39 -0.74
C VAL A 66 -6.92 9.57 -1.57
N PRO A 67 -6.72 9.45 -2.90
CA PRO A 67 -6.15 10.52 -3.72
C PRO A 67 -6.90 11.85 -3.60
N GLN A 68 -8.23 11.78 -3.50
CA GLN A 68 -9.08 12.96 -3.30
C GLN A 68 -8.70 13.74 -2.05
N LYS A 69 -8.36 13.06 -0.95
CA LYS A 69 -7.96 13.72 0.30
C LYS A 69 -6.61 14.43 0.16
N LEU A 70 -5.69 13.88 -0.64
CA LEU A 70 -4.42 14.55 -0.95
C LEU A 70 -4.65 15.81 -1.79
N TRP A 71 -5.53 15.73 -2.79
CA TRP A 71 -5.91 16.88 -3.61
C TRP A 71 -6.62 17.97 -2.81
N GLU A 72 -7.57 17.60 -1.94
CA GLU A 72 -8.25 18.54 -1.04
C GLU A 72 -7.26 19.29 -0.15
N ALA A 73 -6.30 18.57 0.46
CA ALA A 73 -5.26 19.17 1.28
C ALA A 73 -4.36 20.12 0.48
N PHE A 74 -4.00 19.75 -0.75
CA PHE A 74 -3.19 20.63 -1.60
C PHE A 74 -3.96 21.86 -2.10
N TRP A 75 -5.21 21.70 -2.54
CA TRP A 75 -6.05 22.81 -3.01
C TRP A 75 -6.28 23.86 -1.93
N ALA A 76 -6.33 23.47 -0.65
CA ALA A 76 -6.45 24.41 0.47
C ALA A 76 -5.29 25.42 0.54
N VAL A 77 -4.12 25.09 -0.03
CA VAL A 77 -2.93 25.95 0.02
C VAL A 77 -2.43 26.37 -1.37
N LYS A 78 -2.92 25.76 -2.45
CA LYS A 78 -2.41 25.88 -3.84
C LYS A 78 -2.20 27.33 -4.27
N ASP A 79 -3.24 28.14 -4.21
CA ASP A 79 -3.18 29.51 -4.72
C ASP A 79 -2.19 30.36 -3.91
N THR A 80 -2.11 30.12 -2.60
CA THR A 80 -1.15 30.80 -1.73
C THR A 80 0.28 30.43 -2.10
N VAL A 81 0.60 29.13 -2.17
CA VAL A 81 1.99 28.69 -2.46
C VAL A 81 2.41 29.00 -3.90
N GLN A 82 1.52 28.87 -4.88
CA GLN A 82 1.84 29.15 -6.29
C GLN A 82 1.93 30.65 -6.58
N SER A 83 1.19 31.51 -5.86
CA SER A 83 1.35 32.97 -5.98
C SER A 83 2.69 33.48 -5.43
N GLN A 84 3.30 32.75 -4.48
CA GLN A 84 4.60 33.08 -3.90
C GLN A 84 5.77 32.56 -4.75
N ASP A 85 5.53 31.64 -5.70
CA ASP A 85 6.56 31.19 -6.64
C ASP A 85 6.82 32.25 -7.73
N ASN A 86 7.82 33.08 -7.47
CA ASN A 86 8.28 34.10 -8.41
C ASN A 86 9.17 33.53 -9.54
N ILE A 87 9.62 32.27 -9.47
CA ILE A 87 10.59 31.68 -10.39
C ILE A 87 9.88 30.72 -11.35
N ARG A 88 9.26 31.27 -12.40
CA ARG A 88 8.51 30.47 -13.40
C ARG A 88 9.39 29.81 -14.46
N SER A 89 10.64 30.23 -14.62
CA SER A 89 11.56 29.74 -15.65
C SER A 89 12.18 28.38 -15.33
N VAL A 90 12.16 27.99 -14.06
CA VAL A 90 12.67 26.71 -13.57
C VAL A 90 11.48 25.80 -13.27
N ARG A 91 11.66 24.49 -13.43
CA ARG A 91 10.74 23.47 -12.94
C ARG A 91 11.54 22.40 -12.22
N LEU A 92 11.12 22.00 -11.02
CA LEU A 92 11.83 20.99 -10.22
C LEU A 92 11.41 19.58 -10.63
N LEU A 93 10.11 19.34 -10.73
CA LEU A 93 9.49 18.10 -11.20
C LEU A 93 9.36 18.13 -12.73
N GLN A 94 10.51 18.04 -13.39
CA GLN A 94 10.60 17.95 -14.85
C GLN A 94 10.08 16.60 -15.35
N GLN A 95 9.77 16.51 -16.64
CA GLN A 95 9.24 15.28 -17.23
C GLN A 95 10.23 14.11 -17.03
N GLU A 96 11.52 14.36 -17.16
CA GLU A 96 12.62 13.41 -16.97
C GLU A 96 12.64 12.84 -15.55
N VAL A 97 12.26 13.64 -14.54
CA VAL A 97 12.17 13.18 -13.14
C VAL A 97 11.02 12.18 -12.98
N LEU A 98 9.91 12.43 -13.67
CA LEU A 98 8.65 11.66 -13.56
C LEU A 98 8.45 10.63 -14.69
N GLN A 99 9.45 10.41 -15.54
CA GLN A 99 9.36 9.44 -16.63
C GLN A 99 9.06 8.03 -16.11
N ASN A 100 8.26 7.28 -16.88
CA ASN A 100 7.87 5.93 -16.52
C ASN A 100 9.07 4.99 -16.52
N VAL A 101 9.21 4.25 -15.42
CA VAL A 101 10.32 3.32 -15.15
C VAL A 101 10.45 2.22 -16.22
N SER A 102 9.35 1.87 -16.89
CA SER A 102 9.32 0.81 -17.90
C SER A 102 9.91 1.21 -19.25
N GLN A 103 10.26 2.48 -19.47
CA GLN A 103 10.80 2.98 -20.74
C GLN A 103 12.31 3.25 -20.70
N GLU A 104 12.98 3.00 -19.58
CA GLU A 104 14.43 3.16 -19.50
C GLU A 104 15.18 1.94 -20.04
N ASN A 105 16.24 2.20 -20.82
CA ASN A 105 17.13 1.20 -21.40
C ASN A 105 17.60 0.17 -20.34
N GLU A 106 17.71 -1.10 -20.72
CA GLU A 106 18.18 -2.24 -19.92
C GLU A 106 19.57 -2.05 -19.26
N MET A 107 20.25 -0.95 -19.56
CA MET A 107 21.60 -0.61 -19.07
C MET A 107 21.65 -0.32 -17.56
N PHE A 108 20.54 0.10 -16.93
CA PHE A 108 20.50 0.43 -15.51
C PHE A 108 19.44 -0.36 -14.76
N SER A 109 19.72 -0.70 -13.50
CA SER A 109 18.70 -1.27 -12.62
C SER A 109 17.61 -0.24 -12.34
N ILE A 110 16.39 -0.70 -12.04
CA ILE A 110 15.26 0.16 -11.62
C ILE A 110 15.65 1.11 -10.48
N ARG A 111 16.46 0.62 -9.53
CA ARG A 111 16.95 1.42 -8.40
C ARG A 111 17.88 2.55 -8.86
N ASP A 112 18.83 2.25 -9.75
CA ASP A 112 19.80 3.23 -10.23
C ASP A 112 19.13 4.27 -11.14
N SER A 113 18.18 3.84 -11.96
CA SER A 113 17.26 4.70 -12.72
C SER A 113 16.56 5.71 -11.80
N ALA A 114 15.83 5.21 -10.78
CA ALA A 114 15.09 6.05 -9.86
C ALA A 114 16.02 7.01 -9.10
N HIS A 115 17.19 6.55 -8.69
CA HIS A 115 18.19 7.39 -8.03
C HIS A 115 18.70 8.50 -8.97
N ARG A 116 19.00 8.20 -10.23
CA ARG A 116 19.42 9.21 -11.21
C ARG A 116 18.36 10.28 -11.42
N ARG A 117 17.08 9.90 -11.56
CA ARG A 117 15.96 10.84 -11.68
C ARG A 117 15.78 11.70 -10.43
N PHE A 118 15.90 11.10 -9.24
CA PHE A 118 15.90 11.87 -7.99
C PHE A 118 17.06 12.88 -7.92
N LEU A 119 18.25 12.53 -8.41
CA LEU A 119 19.38 13.45 -8.44
C LEU A 119 19.17 14.63 -9.41
N LEU A 120 18.39 14.47 -10.48
CA LEU A 120 18.00 15.58 -11.37
C LEU A 120 17.14 16.59 -10.60
N PHE A 121 16.09 16.12 -9.92
CA PHE A 121 15.27 16.95 -9.04
C PHE A 121 16.13 17.65 -7.98
N ARG A 122 16.97 16.88 -7.27
CA ARG A 122 17.82 17.41 -6.20
C ARG A 122 18.81 18.46 -6.69
N ARG A 123 19.36 18.29 -7.90
CA ARG A 123 20.25 19.28 -8.51
C ARG A 123 19.49 20.58 -8.79
N ALA A 124 18.32 20.50 -9.42
CA ALA A 124 17.50 21.68 -9.71
C ALA A 124 17.07 22.39 -8.42
N PHE A 125 16.67 21.63 -7.40
CA PHE A 125 16.31 22.17 -6.08
C PHE A 125 17.47 22.96 -5.45
N LYS A 126 18.69 22.41 -5.49
CA LYS A 126 19.88 23.05 -4.90
C LYS A 126 20.41 24.26 -5.67
N GLN A 127 19.93 24.50 -6.89
CA GLN A 127 20.31 25.68 -7.68
C GLN A 127 19.51 26.92 -7.29
N LEU A 128 18.41 26.75 -6.55
CA LEU A 128 17.59 27.84 -6.04
C LEU A 128 18.01 28.22 -4.63
N ASP A 129 17.74 29.46 -4.25
CA ASP A 129 17.73 29.84 -2.84
C ASP A 129 16.74 28.95 -2.07
N ILE A 130 17.04 28.68 -0.79
CA ILE A 130 16.28 27.71 0.00
C ILE A 130 14.79 28.08 0.12
N GLU A 131 14.45 29.35 0.32
CA GLU A 131 13.04 29.77 0.45
C GLU A 131 12.30 29.62 -0.88
N ALA A 132 12.97 29.99 -1.98
CA ALA A 132 12.43 29.81 -3.32
C ALA A 132 12.28 28.33 -3.69
N ALA A 133 13.26 27.49 -3.32
CA ALA A 133 13.23 26.04 -3.56
C ALA A 133 12.06 25.37 -2.83
N LEU A 134 11.82 25.74 -1.57
CA LEU A 134 10.72 25.22 -0.76
C LEU A 134 9.37 25.65 -1.33
N THR A 135 9.20 26.95 -1.59
CA THR A 135 7.97 27.52 -2.16
C THR A 135 7.63 26.84 -3.49
N LYS A 136 8.65 26.66 -4.32
CA LYS A 136 8.52 25.99 -5.62
C LYS A 136 8.18 24.51 -5.49
N ALA A 137 8.88 23.77 -4.63
CA ALA A 137 8.61 22.35 -4.43
C ALA A 137 7.20 22.10 -3.89
N LEU A 138 6.71 22.97 -2.99
CA LEU A 138 5.32 22.95 -2.53
C LEU A 138 4.35 23.30 -3.66
N GLY A 139 4.64 24.34 -4.44
CA GLY A 139 3.82 24.77 -5.57
C GLY A 139 3.69 23.72 -6.67
N GLU A 140 4.67 22.83 -6.82
CA GLU A 140 4.69 21.75 -7.83
C GLU A 140 4.09 20.42 -7.33
N VAL A 141 3.52 20.37 -6.11
CA VAL A 141 2.90 19.14 -5.58
C VAL A 141 1.75 18.64 -6.46
N ASP A 142 1.02 19.51 -7.18
CA ASP A 142 0.02 19.09 -8.17
C ASP A 142 0.60 18.20 -9.26
N ILE A 143 1.81 18.49 -9.73
CA ILE A 143 2.51 17.68 -10.73
C ILE A 143 2.80 16.28 -10.15
N LEU A 144 3.28 16.22 -8.90
CA LEU A 144 3.53 14.95 -8.22
C LEU A 144 2.25 14.14 -8.02
N LEU A 145 1.18 14.77 -7.52
CA LEU A 145 -0.10 14.10 -7.28
C LEU A 145 -0.72 13.59 -8.59
N THR A 146 -0.64 14.37 -9.67
CA THR A 146 -1.09 13.96 -11.02
C THR A 146 -0.35 12.73 -11.51
N TRP A 147 0.97 12.68 -11.29
CA TRP A 147 1.78 11.51 -11.63
C TRP A 147 1.44 10.29 -10.76
N MET A 148 1.31 10.46 -9.44
CA MET A 148 0.94 9.37 -8.53
C MET A 148 -0.43 8.77 -8.87
N GLN A 149 -1.39 9.58 -9.31
CA GLN A 149 -2.73 9.15 -9.69
C GLN A 149 -2.72 8.04 -10.76
N GLN A 150 -1.70 8.00 -11.62
CA GLN A 150 -1.57 6.97 -12.67
C GLN A 150 -1.41 5.54 -12.10
N PHE A 151 -0.96 5.45 -10.85
CA PHE A 151 -0.71 4.19 -10.14
C PHE A 151 -1.88 3.80 -9.23
N TYR A 152 -2.92 4.62 -9.14
CA TYR A 152 -4.08 4.32 -8.30
C TYR A 152 -5.01 3.30 -8.99
N LYS A 153 -5.39 2.26 -8.25
CA LYS A 153 -6.33 1.21 -8.68
C LYS A 153 -7.57 1.25 -7.79
N LEU A 154 -8.73 1.11 -8.43
CA LEU A 154 -10.03 0.99 -7.80
C LEU A 154 -10.35 -0.48 -7.53
#